data_AF-A0A944GMH3-F1
#
_entry.id   AF-A0A944GMH3-F1
#
_cell.length_a   1.000
_cell.length_b   1.000
_cell.length_c   1.000
_cell.angle_alpha   90.00
_cell.angle_beta   90.00
_cell.angle_gamma   90.00
#
_symmetry.space_group_name_H-M   'P 1'
#
loop_
_entity.id
_entity.type
_entity.pdbx_description
1 polymer ?
#
loop_
_entity_poly.entity_id
_entity_poly.type
_entity_poly.pdbx_seq_one_letter_code
_entity_poly.pdbx_strand_id
1 'polypeptide(L)'
;MADRMTPEQRRRCMQHVHSKDTAPEMIVRRWLWKHGFRYRLHVRRLPGTPDIVLHRYHTVINVNGCFWHGHENCRLYRLPKSNSTFWQAKITRNRERDAANCEKLRKMGWYSVTIWECDLQGEHRKSTLQHLGLELSKILLRLNAPQPYSAPESQPMPIAAESEVAYGKKADKSTSQQVNESTSR
;
A
#
# COMPACT_ATOMS: atom_id res chain seq x y z
N MET A 1 -37.91 -12.50 6.26
CA MET A 1 -38.65 -13.32 5.29
C MET A 1 -38.35 -14.78 5.60
N ALA A 2 -39.37 -15.64 5.53
CA ALA A 2 -39.14 -17.08 5.45
C ALA A 2 -38.32 -17.41 4.21
N ASP A 3 -37.64 -18.55 4.21
CA ASP A 3 -36.92 -19.02 3.03
C ASP A 3 -37.88 -19.13 1.84
N ARG A 4 -37.52 -18.51 0.72
CA ARG A 4 -38.30 -18.57 -0.52
C ARG A 4 -37.96 -19.80 -1.36
N MET A 5 -36.87 -20.50 -1.02
CA MET A 5 -36.39 -21.67 -1.74
C MET A 5 -36.84 -22.96 -1.04
N THR A 6 -37.07 -24.01 -1.82
CA THR A 6 -37.23 -25.36 -1.27
C THR A 6 -35.88 -25.84 -0.68
N PRO A 7 -35.87 -26.83 0.23
CA PRO A 7 -34.63 -27.37 0.78
C PRO A 7 -33.63 -27.83 -0.30
N GLU A 8 -34.12 -28.43 -1.39
CA GLU A 8 -33.30 -28.87 -2.52
C GLU A 8 -32.71 -27.69 -3.30
N GLN A 9 -33.51 -26.65 -3.57
CA GLN A 9 -33.04 -25.43 -4.22
C GLN A 9 -31.99 -24.72 -3.38
N ARG A 10 -32.20 -24.64 -2.06
CA ARG A 10 -31.21 -24.08 -1.13
C ARG A 10 -29.93 -24.90 -1.09
N ARG A 11 -30.03 -26.24 -1.07
CA ARG A 11 -28.86 -27.13 -1.14
C ARG A 11 -28.07 -26.87 -2.42
N ARG A 12 -28.74 -26.81 -3.58
CA ARG A 12 -28.10 -26.51 -4.87
C ARG A 12 -27.46 -25.13 -4.90
N CYS A 13 -28.12 -24.12 -4.34
CA CYS A 13 -27.59 -22.76 -4.22
C CYS A 13 -26.30 -22.74 -3.37
N MET A 14 -26.33 -23.36 -2.19
CA MET A 14 -25.17 -23.44 -1.29
C MET A 14 -24.00 -24.21 -1.91
N GLN A 15 -24.26 -25.19 -2.77
CA GLN A 15 -23.21 -25.91 -3.51
C GLN A 15 -22.50 -25.04 -4.57
N HIS A 16 -23.16 -24.01 -5.09
CA HIS A 16 -22.56 -23.06 -6.05
C HIS A 16 -21.84 -21.89 -5.38
N VAL A 17 -21.90 -21.79 -4.04
CA VAL A 17 -21.11 -20.79 -3.31
C VAL A 17 -19.67 -21.27 -3.25
N HIS A 18 -18.85 -20.73 -4.15
CA HIS A 18 -17.42 -20.99 -4.18
C HIS A 18 -16.67 -20.14 -3.14
N SER A 19 -15.57 -20.68 -2.62
CA SER A 19 -14.69 -20.01 -1.66
C SER A 19 -13.58 -19.19 -2.32
N LYS A 20 -13.47 -19.22 -3.65
CA LYS A 20 -12.41 -18.58 -4.45
C LYS A 20 -12.95 -18.17 -5.81
N ASP A 21 -12.25 -17.27 -6.48
CA ASP A 21 -12.56 -16.80 -7.83
C ASP A 21 -13.98 -16.26 -7.93
N THR A 22 -14.47 -15.66 -6.85
CA THR A 22 -15.81 -15.08 -6.81
C THR A 22 -15.91 -13.89 -7.78
N ALA A 23 -17.12 -13.57 -8.22
CA ALA A 23 -17.36 -12.43 -9.09
C ALA A 23 -16.73 -11.11 -8.59
N PRO A 24 -16.84 -10.71 -7.30
CA PRO A 24 -16.18 -9.51 -6.79
C PRO A 24 -14.64 -9.61 -6.82
N GLU A 25 -14.05 -10.77 -6.48
CA GLU A 25 -12.60 -10.97 -6.59
C GLU A 25 -12.11 -10.76 -8.03
N MET A 26 -12.84 -11.30 -9.01
CA MET A 26 -12.50 -11.19 -10.42
C MET A 26 -12.55 -9.74 -10.91
N ILE A 27 -13.46 -8.91 -10.41
CA ILE A 27 -13.53 -7.48 -10.75
C ILE A 27 -12.26 -6.77 -10.29
N VAL A 28 -11.86 -6.95 -9.03
CA VAL A 28 -10.66 -6.31 -8.46
C VAL A 28 -9.41 -6.80 -9.21
N ARG A 29 -9.30 -8.10 -9.46
CA ARG A 29 -8.18 -8.72 -10.18
C ARG A 29 -7.98 -8.17 -11.59
N ARG A 30 -9.08 -8.05 -12.36
CA ARG A 30 -9.03 -7.48 -13.72
C ARG A 30 -8.62 -6.01 -13.68
N TRP A 31 -9.15 -5.26 -12.72
CA TRP A 31 -8.80 -3.84 -12.56
C TRP A 31 -7.33 -3.66 -12.20
N LEU A 32 -6.81 -4.40 -11.22
CA LEU A 32 -5.40 -4.36 -10.81
C LEU A 32 -4.46 -4.68 -11.97
N TRP A 33 -4.77 -5.75 -12.72
CA TRP A 33 -3.98 -6.13 -13.89
C TRP A 33 -3.96 -5.04 -14.96
N LYS A 34 -5.12 -4.45 -15.27
CA LYS A 34 -5.26 -3.37 -16.25
C LYS A 34 -4.44 -2.13 -15.87
N HIS A 35 -4.26 -1.86 -14.58
CA HIS A 35 -3.49 -0.72 -14.07
C HIS A 35 -2.03 -1.06 -13.75
N GLY A 36 -1.54 -2.23 -14.17
CA GLY A 36 -0.13 -2.62 -14.04
C GLY A 36 0.29 -3.14 -12.66
N PHE A 37 -0.65 -3.32 -11.73
CA PHE A 37 -0.35 -3.89 -10.43
C PHE A 37 -0.10 -5.40 -10.53
N ARG A 38 1.08 -5.84 -10.11
CA ARG A 38 1.41 -7.27 -10.00
C ARG A 38 1.02 -7.79 -8.63
N TYR A 39 0.28 -8.90 -8.61
CA TYR A 39 -0.21 -9.53 -7.39
C TYR A 39 -0.03 -11.04 -7.42
N ARG A 40 -0.06 -11.65 -6.24
CA ARG A 40 -0.20 -13.10 -6.05
C ARG A 40 -1.55 -13.40 -5.39
N LEU A 41 -2.07 -14.60 -5.63
CA LEU A 41 -3.36 -15.04 -5.10
C LEU A 41 -3.19 -16.09 -4.00
N HIS A 42 -4.10 -16.09 -3.04
CA HIS A 42 -4.25 -17.15 -2.02
C HIS A 42 -2.93 -17.57 -1.34
N VAL A 43 -2.18 -16.59 -0.86
CA VAL A 43 -0.87 -16.84 -0.24
C VAL A 43 -1.07 -17.47 1.14
N ARG A 44 -0.97 -18.80 1.21
CA ARG A 44 -1.14 -19.59 2.45
C ARG A 44 -0.13 -19.27 3.56
N ARG A 45 0.99 -18.63 3.22
CA ARG A 45 2.01 -18.22 4.19
C ARG A 45 1.55 -17.03 5.05
N LEU A 46 0.53 -16.29 4.60
CA LEU A 46 0.00 -15.15 5.33
C LEU A 46 -1.24 -15.54 6.16
N PRO A 47 -1.43 -14.93 7.35
CA PRO A 47 -2.62 -15.13 8.17
C PRO A 47 -3.90 -14.89 7.36
N GLY A 48 -4.86 -15.81 7.46
CA GLY A 48 -6.15 -15.70 6.76
C GLY A 48 -6.16 -16.11 5.30
N THR A 49 -5.02 -16.49 4.69
CA THR A 49 -4.90 -16.80 3.25
C THR A 49 -5.60 -15.75 2.38
N PRO A 50 -5.08 -14.51 2.39
CA PRO A 50 -5.74 -13.41 1.72
C PRO A 50 -5.90 -13.64 0.21
N ASP A 51 -6.92 -13.00 -0.35
CA ASP A 51 -7.31 -13.19 -1.76
C ASP A 51 -6.22 -12.66 -2.69
N ILE A 52 -5.76 -11.43 -2.44
CA ILE A 52 -4.81 -10.73 -3.31
C ILE A 52 -3.69 -10.15 -2.47
N VAL A 53 -2.44 -10.41 -2.86
CA VAL A 53 -1.24 -9.93 -2.16
C VAL A 53 -0.33 -9.17 -3.12
N LEU A 54 -0.06 -7.91 -2.77
CA LEU A 54 0.84 -7.01 -3.49
C LEU A 54 2.14 -6.83 -2.70
N HIS A 55 3.14 -7.66 -3.02
CA HIS A 55 4.41 -7.71 -2.29
C HIS A 55 5.19 -6.39 -2.35
N ARG A 56 5.23 -5.75 -3.54
CA ARG A 56 5.91 -4.45 -3.74
C ARG A 56 5.34 -3.34 -2.83
N TYR A 57 4.06 -3.44 -2.51
CA TYR A 57 3.34 -2.44 -1.72
C TYR A 57 3.21 -2.89 -0.26
N HIS A 58 3.76 -4.06 0.09
CA HIS A 58 3.55 -4.71 1.38
C HIS A 58 2.06 -4.70 1.81
N THR A 59 1.16 -4.89 0.84
CA THR A 59 -0.28 -4.72 1.01
C THR A 59 -1.02 -6.00 0.65
N VAL A 60 -2.02 -6.31 1.46
CA VAL A 60 -2.95 -7.41 1.34
C VAL A 60 -4.34 -6.85 1.08
N ILE A 61 -5.06 -7.41 0.10
CA ILE A 61 -6.43 -7.04 -0.21
C ILE A 61 -7.32 -8.25 0.05
N ASN A 62 -8.29 -8.08 0.95
CA ASN A 62 -9.34 -9.05 1.24
C ASN A 62 -10.65 -8.60 0.59
N VAL A 63 -11.27 -9.46 -0.20
CA VAL A 63 -12.53 -9.17 -0.89
C VAL A 63 -13.67 -9.85 -0.14
N ASN A 64 -14.31 -9.10 0.76
CA ASN A 64 -15.30 -9.66 1.68
C ASN A 64 -16.71 -9.61 1.08
N GLY A 65 -17.38 -10.76 1.08
CA GLY A 65 -18.82 -10.82 0.86
C GLY A 65 -19.58 -10.16 2.03
N CYS A 66 -20.49 -9.23 1.75
CA CYS A 66 -21.24 -8.48 2.77
C CYS A 66 -22.07 -9.40 3.65
N PHE A 67 -22.62 -10.48 3.10
CA PHE A 67 -23.37 -11.45 3.88
C PHE A 67 -22.50 -12.24 4.87
N TRP A 68 -21.36 -12.77 4.43
CA TRP A 68 -20.55 -13.72 5.20
C TRP A 68 -19.71 -13.11 6.31
N HIS A 69 -19.32 -11.84 6.12
CA HIS A 69 -18.53 -11.07 7.08
C HIS A 69 -19.37 -10.01 7.82
N GLY A 70 -20.67 -9.93 7.50
CA GLY A 70 -21.62 -9.02 8.13
C GLY A 70 -21.27 -7.55 7.91
N HIS A 71 -21.47 -7.02 6.70
CA HIS A 71 -21.24 -5.60 6.46
C HIS A 71 -22.34 -4.75 7.13
N GLU A 72 -21.95 -3.81 7.98
CA GLU A 72 -22.89 -2.90 8.65
C GLU A 72 -23.47 -1.89 7.65
N ASN A 73 -24.71 -1.47 7.86
CA ASN A 73 -25.42 -0.52 6.99
C ASN A 73 -25.46 -0.92 5.49
N CYS A 74 -25.31 -2.21 5.18
CA CYS A 74 -25.33 -2.69 3.81
C CYS A 74 -26.67 -3.33 3.44
N ARG A 75 -27.20 -2.98 2.25
CA ARG A 75 -28.43 -3.58 1.70
C ARG A 75 -28.31 -5.08 1.43
N LEU A 76 -27.10 -5.57 1.12
CA LEU A 76 -26.82 -6.98 0.85
C LEU A 76 -26.71 -7.80 2.14
N TYR A 77 -26.46 -7.16 3.28
CA TYR A 77 -26.42 -7.83 4.56
C TYR A 77 -27.82 -7.88 5.17
N ARG A 78 -28.36 -9.10 5.27
CA ARG A 78 -29.60 -9.34 6.01
C ARG A 78 -29.54 -10.70 6.66
N LEU A 79 -29.68 -10.73 7.99
CA LEU A 79 -29.76 -11.97 8.75
C LEU A 79 -31.01 -12.76 8.32
N PRO A 80 -30.86 -14.04 7.94
CA PRO A 80 -32.00 -14.89 7.64
C PRO A 80 -32.80 -15.13 8.92
N LYS A 81 -34.14 -15.14 8.82
CA LYS A 81 -35.02 -15.45 9.96
C LYS A 81 -34.93 -16.92 10.37
N SER A 82 -34.60 -17.82 9.43
CA SER A 82 -34.36 -19.24 9.69
C SER A 82 -32.96 -19.44 10.26
N ASN A 83 -32.83 -20.20 11.35
CA ASN A 83 -31.55 -20.50 12.04
C ASN A 83 -30.74 -19.24 12.38
N SER A 84 -31.42 -18.17 12.81
CA SER A 84 -30.80 -16.86 13.07
C SER A 84 -29.65 -16.94 14.08
N THR A 85 -29.81 -17.73 15.16
CA THR A 85 -28.79 -17.93 16.19
C THR A 85 -27.50 -18.53 15.61
N PHE A 86 -27.62 -19.56 14.77
CA PHE A 86 -26.49 -20.17 14.06
C PHE A 86 -25.80 -19.17 13.15
N TRP A 87 -26.57 -18.42 12.35
CA TRP A 87 -26.00 -17.45 11.41
C TRP A 87 -25.31 -16.29 12.12
N GLN A 88 -25.92 -15.78 13.19
CA GLN A 88 -25.33 -14.73 14.01
C GLN A 88 -24.01 -15.19 14.63
N ALA A 89 -23.98 -16.36 15.27
CA ALA A 89 -22.75 -16.92 15.83
C ALA A 89 -21.67 -17.15 14.76
N LYS A 90 -22.05 -17.64 13.57
CA LYS A 90 -21.14 -17.86 12.44
C LYS A 90 -20.53 -16.56 11.92
N ILE A 91 -21.34 -15.53 11.73
CA ILE A 91 -20.89 -14.21 11.23
C ILE A 91 -19.99 -13.54 12.28
N THR A 92 -20.37 -13.58 13.56
CA THR A 92 -19.53 -13.04 14.65
C THR A 92 -18.16 -13.72 14.68
N ARG A 93 -18.12 -15.06 14.61
CA ARG A 93 -16.86 -15.82 14.57
C ARG A 93 -16.01 -15.49 13.34
N ASN A 94 -16.64 -15.22 12.19
CA ASN A 94 -15.91 -14.78 11.00
C ASN A 94 -15.28 -13.40 11.21
N ARG A 95 -16.04 -12.43 11.73
CA ARG A 95 -15.54 -11.09 12.06
C ARG A 95 -14.37 -11.12 13.05
N GLU A 96 -14.50 -11.91 14.11
CA GLU A 96 -13.43 -12.11 15.10
C GLU A 96 -12.17 -12.70 14.47
N ARG A 97 -12.33 -13.70 13.59
CA ARG A 97 -11.21 -14.29 12.85
C ARG A 97 -10.55 -13.26 11.93
N ASP A 98 -11.33 -12.45 11.23
CA ASP A 98 -10.80 -11.42 10.32
C ASP A 98 -10.04 -10.35 11.10
N ALA A 99 -10.58 -9.89 12.22
CA ALA A 99 -9.90 -8.94 13.10
C ALA A 99 -8.56 -9.51 13.62
N ALA A 100 -8.56 -10.78 14.06
CA ALA A 100 -7.34 -11.45 14.49
C ALA A 100 -6.31 -11.61 13.36
N ASN A 101 -6.76 -11.87 12.13
CA ASN A 101 -5.88 -11.98 10.97
C ASN A 101 -5.30 -10.61 10.57
N CYS A 102 -6.13 -9.56 10.55
CA CYS A 102 -5.70 -8.19 10.29
C CYS A 102 -4.63 -7.74 11.30
N GLU A 103 -4.82 -8.06 12.59
CA GLU A 103 -3.84 -7.71 13.62
C GLU A 103 -2.52 -8.46 13.44
N LYS A 104 -2.57 -9.75 13.07
CA LYS A 104 -1.34 -10.51 12.75
C LYS A 104 -0.62 -9.95 11.54
N LEU A 105 -1.35 -9.60 10.47
CA LEU A 105 -0.80 -8.97 9.27
C LEU A 105 -0.13 -7.64 9.61
N ARG A 106 -0.79 -6.80 10.42
CA ARG A 106 -0.26 -5.52 10.88
C ARG A 106 1.03 -5.69 11.68
N LYS A 107 1.10 -6.67 12.59
CA LYS A 107 2.33 -7.01 13.34
C LYS A 107 3.47 -7.47 12.45
N MET A 108 3.16 -8.13 11.34
CA MET A 108 4.13 -8.51 10.31
C MET A 108 4.50 -7.34 9.39
N GLY A 109 3.97 -6.13 9.63
CA GLY A 109 4.21 -4.91 8.85
C GLY A 109 3.31 -4.76 7.62
N TRP A 110 2.40 -5.70 7.36
CA TRP A 110 1.55 -5.68 6.17
C TRP A 110 0.38 -4.70 6.33
N TYR A 111 0.12 -3.93 5.28
CA TYR A 111 -1.10 -3.14 5.16
C TYR A 111 -2.24 -4.07 4.75
N SER A 112 -3.37 -4.02 5.44
CA SER A 112 -4.57 -4.80 5.12
C SER A 112 -5.67 -3.88 4.63
N VAL A 113 -6.13 -4.09 3.40
CA VAL A 113 -7.24 -3.35 2.78
C VAL A 113 -8.40 -4.31 2.59
N THR A 114 -9.57 -3.96 3.13
CA THR A 114 -10.79 -4.75 2.94
C THR A 114 -11.68 -4.05 1.92
N ILE A 115 -12.10 -4.79 0.89
CA ILE A 115 -13.05 -4.31 -0.12
C ILE A 115 -14.32 -5.14 0.01
N TRP A 116 -15.46 -4.47 0.16
CA TRP A 116 -16.75 -5.15 0.28
C TRP A 116 -17.41 -5.38 -1.08
N GLU A 117 -18.16 -6.48 -1.21
CA GLU A 117 -18.86 -6.80 -2.46
C GLU A 117 -19.85 -5.71 -2.89
N CYS A 118 -20.47 -4.98 -1.95
CA CYS A 118 -21.40 -3.89 -2.26
C CYS A 118 -20.71 -2.71 -2.94
N ASP A 119 -19.45 -2.44 -2.57
CA ASP A 119 -18.66 -1.32 -3.09
C ASP A 119 -18.15 -1.61 -4.50
N LEU A 120 -18.26 -2.87 -4.95
CA LEU A 120 -17.91 -3.35 -6.28
C LEU A 120 -19.14 -3.45 -7.20
N GLN A 121 -20.31 -3.02 -6.75
CA GLN A 121 -21.55 -3.01 -7.54
C GLN A 121 -21.98 -1.58 -7.89
N GLY A 122 -22.62 -1.41 -9.05
CA GLY A 122 -23.19 -0.14 -9.50
C GLY A 122 -22.17 1.01 -9.63
N GLU A 123 -22.61 2.20 -9.26
CA GLU A 123 -21.86 3.47 -9.38
C GLU A 123 -20.61 3.51 -8.49
N HIS A 124 -20.64 2.88 -7.30
CA HIS A 124 -19.54 2.93 -6.34
C HIS A 124 -18.28 2.23 -6.86
N ARG A 125 -18.42 1.24 -7.74
CA ARG A 125 -17.32 0.42 -8.26
C ARG A 125 -16.13 1.24 -8.73
N LYS A 126 -16.37 2.26 -9.55
CA LYS A 126 -15.29 3.05 -10.16
C LYS A 126 -14.54 3.84 -9.09
N SER A 127 -15.28 4.49 -8.19
CA SER A 127 -14.73 5.27 -7.08
C SER A 127 -13.90 4.39 -6.13
N THR A 128 -14.43 3.24 -5.71
CA THR A 128 -13.76 2.29 -4.82
C THR A 128 -12.43 1.82 -5.40
N LEU A 129 -12.42 1.45 -6.69
CA LEU A 129 -11.21 0.98 -7.35
C LEU A 129 -10.18 2.10 -7.56
N GLN A 130 -10.63 3.32 -7.87
CA GLN A 130 -9.74 4.47 -7.95
C GLN A 130 -9.12 4.81 -6.58
N HIS A 131 -9.92 4.79 -5.52
CA HIS A 131 -9.46 4.99 -4.16
C HIS A 131 -8.42 3.93 -3.75
N LEU A 132 -8.65 2.66 -4.10
CA LEU A 132 -7.68 1.58 -3.91
C LEU A 132 -6.34 1.90 -4.57
N GLY A 133 -6.36 2.37 -5.82
CA GLY A 133 -5.14 2.77 -6.54
C GLY A 133 -4.37 3.90 -5.85
N LEU A 134 -5.10 4.89 -5.33
CA LEU A 134 -4.51 6.01 -4.59
C LEU A 134 -3.88 5.53 -3.28
N GLU A 135 -4.56 4.66 -2.53
CA GLU A 135 -4.03 4.11 -1.27
C GLU A 135 -2.77 3.28 -1.49
N LEU A 136 -2.75 2.42 -2.52
CA LEU A 136 -1.55 1.68 -2.90
C LEU A 136 -0.40 2.62 -3.25
N SER A 137 -0.68 3.71 -3.97
CA SER A 137 0.35 4.70 -4.34
C SER A 137 0.91 5.41 -3.11
N LYS A 138 0.06 5.82 -2.16
CA LYS A 138 0.50 6.42 -0.88
C LYS A 138 1.35 5.46 -0.06
N ILE A 139 0.94 4.18 0.03
CA ILE A 139 1.71 3.16 0.75
C ILE A 139 3.09 2.99 0.12
N LEU A 140 3.18 2.92 -1.21
CA LEU A 140 4.46 2.82 -1.91
C LEU A 140 5.38 4.02 -1.60
N LEU A 141 4.84 5.23 -1.58
CA LEU A 141 5.60 6.44 -1.24
C LEU A 141 6.09 6.41 0.21
N ARG A 142 5.29 5.92 1.15
CA ARG A 142 5.70 5.76 2.55
C ARG A 142 6.81 4.73 2.72
N LEU A 143 6.72 3.59 2.02
CA LEU A 143 7.75 2.54 2.07
C LEU A 143 9.09 3.00 1.47
N ASN A 144 9.03 3.89 0.48
CA ASN A 144 10.21 4.46 -0.19
C ASN A 144 10.55 5.88 0.29
N ALA A 145 10.05 6.29 1.46
CA ALA A 145 10.32 7.61 1.98
C ALA A 145 11.85 7.78 2.13
N PRO A 146 12.45 8.84 1.53
CA PRO A 146 13.88 9.04 1.64
C PRO A 146 14.23 9.25 3.10
N GLN A 147 15.28 8.56 3.56
CA GLN A 147 15.88 8.86 4.85
C GLN A 147 16.37 10.32 4.78
N PRO A 148 15.90 11.22 5.66
CA PRO A 148 16.46 12.55 5.72
C PRO A 148 17.96 12.39 6.00
N TYR A 149 18.78 13.07 5.19
CA TYR A 149 20.21 13.11 5.44
C TYR A 149 20.40 13.66 6.87
N SER A 150 20.87 12.81 7.78
CA SER A 150 21.33 13.26 9.09
C SER A 150 22.67 13.92 8.84
N ALA A 151 22.69 15.25 8.86
CA ALA A 151 23.95 15.96 8.96
C ALA A 151 24.62 15.44 10.25
N PRO A 152 25.82 14.85 10.18
CA PRO A 152 26.56 14.52 11.39
C PRO A 152 26.67 15.80 12.22
N GLU A 153 26.33 15.72 13.51
CA GLU A 153 26.50 16.82 14.45
C GLU A 153 27.88 17.42 14.23
N SER A 154 27.87 18.71 13.88
CA SER A 154 28.99 19.56 13.52
C SER A 154 30.33 19.10 14.10
N GLN A 155 31.01 18.20 13.39
CA GLN A 155 32.47 18.23 13.45
C GLN A 155 32.86 19.47 12.65
N PRO A 156 33.63 20.40 13.23
CA PRO A 156 34.11 21.55 12.48
C PRO A 156 34.90 21.00 11.28
N MET A 157 34.27 21.07 10.11
CA MET A 157 34.94 20.81 8.84
C MET A 157 36.09 21.81 8.80
N PRO A 158 37.34 21.38 8.60
CA PRO A 158 38.42 22.32 8.35
C PRO A 158 38.09 23.01 7.03
N ILE A 159 37.52 24.22 7.12
CA ILE A 159 37.30 25.07 5.97
C ILE A 159 38.72 25.41 5.51
N ALA A 160 39.16 24.78 4.43
CA ALA A 160 40.33 25.23 3.68
C ALA A 160 39.94 26.53 2.97
N ALA A 161 39.71 27.58 3.76
CA ALA A 161 39.63 28.92 3.24
C ALA A 161 41.05 29.26 2.79
N GLU A 162 41.24 29.38 1.48
CA GLU A 162 42.37 30.15 0.98
C GLU A 162 42.29 31.53 1.65
N SER A 163 43.42 32.01 2.16
CA SER A 163 43.50 33.32 2.81
C SER A 163 42.91 34.38 1.89
N GLU A 164 42.07 35.28 2.41
CA GLU A 164 41.51 36.40 1.64
C GLU A 164 42.63 37.18 0.96
N VAL A 165 42.80 36.98 -0.34
CA VAL A 165 43.72 37.79 -1.13
C VAL A 165 42.98 39.09 -1.46
N ALA A 166 43.42 40.18 -0.85
CA ALA A 166 42.87 41.51 -1.13
C ALA A 166 43.01 41.83 -2.63
N TYR A 167 41.88 41.96 -3.31
CA TYR A 167 41.84 42.29 -4.73
C TYR A 167 42.19 43.77 -4.92
N GLY A 168 43.41 44.04 -5.40
CA GLY A 168 43.77 45.28 -6.10
C GLY A 168 44.23 46.47 -5.25
N LYS A 169 45.55 46.60 -5.07
CA LYS A 169 46.25 47.89 -5.18
C LYS A 169 47.50 47.70 -6.02
N LYS A 170 47.50 48.26 -7.24
CA LYS A 170 48.71 48.35 -8.06
C LYS A 170 49.68 49.29 -7.34
N ALA A 171 50.85 48.77 -6.97
CA ALA A 171 52.00 49.59 -6.58
C ALA A 171 52.82 49.86 -7.85
N ASP A 172 53.00 51.14 -8.18
CA ASP A 172 53.86 51.61 -9.25
C ASP A 172 55.31 51.15 -9.02
N LYS A 173 55.87 50.42 -9.98
CA LYS A 173 57.32 50.17 -10.06
C LYS A 173 57.94 51.19 -11.02
N SER A 174 58.64 52.17 -10.46
CA SER A 174 59.75 52.81 -11.16
C SER A 174 61.05 52.15 -10.68
N THR A 175 61.76 51.47 -11.57
CA THR A 175 63.20 51.20 -11.42
C THR A 175 63.78 51.06 -12.81
N SER A 176 64.63 52.03 -13.13
CA SER A 176 65.29 52.25 -14.41
C SER A 176 66.34 51.17 -14.72
N GLN A 177 66.52 50.95 -16.02
CA GLN A 177 67.51 50.10 -16.68
C GLN A 177 68.96 50.58 -16.44
N GLN A 178 69.90 49.63 -16.51
CA GLN A 178 71.12 49.59 -17.36
C GLN A 178 71.90 48.30 -16.95
N VAL A 179 72.13 47.26 -17.77
CA VAL A 179 72.82 47.14 -19.08
C VAL A 179 74.28 47.64 -18.93
N ASN A 180 75.39 46.92 -19.15
CA ASN A 180 75.71 45.61 -19.72
C ASN A 180 77.20 45.26 -19.42
N GLU A 181 77.52 43.97 -19.50
CA GLU A 181 78.68 43.31 -20.16
C GLU A 181 80.15 43.45 -19.70
N SER A 182 80.74 42.24 -19.49
CA SER A 182 82.03 41.73 -19.98
C SER A 182 83.36 42.38 -19.55
N THR A 183 84.28 41.59 -18.98
CA THR A 183 85.44 40.97 -19.69
C THR A 183 86.52 40.48 -18.70
N SER A 184 86.85 39.18 -18.83
CA SER A 184 88.16 38.50 -18.69
C SER A 184 89.34 39.17 -17.95
N ARG A 185 89.86 38.51 -16.91
CA ARG A 185 91.14 37.77 -16.87
C ARG A 185 91.39 37.15 -15.50
#